data_AF-A0A1M7PZP2-F1
#
_entry.id   AF-A0A1M7PZP2-F1
#
_cell.length_a   1.000
_cell.length_b   1.000
_cell.length_c   1.000
_cell.angle_alpha   90.00
_cell.angle_beta   90.00
_cell.angle_gamma   90.00
#
_symmetry.space_group_name_H-M   'P 1'
#
loop_
_entity.id
_entity.type
_entity.pdbx_description
1 polymer ?
#
loop_
_entity_poly.entity_id
_entity_poly.type
_entity_poly.pdbx_seq_one_letter_code
_entity_poly.pdbx_strand_id
1 'polypeptide(L)'
;MPTDTGGALVRRISGLPDGPLDVVWLPTSGTRLPFGRIRLHWEPASHAGWIVHAHLGLATTEVLLARWPAAPDDWPDLIRPTLYEVAGLCHALAYATTALNLSNQLADA
;
A
#
# COMPACT_ATOMS: atom_id res chain seq x y z
N MET A 1 15.46 -6.18 -2.67
CA MET A 1 15.32 -4.71 -2.55
C MET A 1 16.69 -4.05 -2.73
N PRO A 2 16.81 -2.89 -3.40
CA PRO A 2 18.07 -2.15 -3.49
C PRO A 2 18.56 -1.72 -2.10
N THR A 3 19.88 -1.71 -1.93
CA THR A 3 20.53 -1.15 -0.75
C THR A 3 20.13 0.33 -0.60
N ASP A 4 20.01 0.81 0.64
CA ASP A 4 19.66 2.20 0.98
C ASP A 4 18.23 2.66 0.62
N THR A 5 17.31 1.71 0.44
CA THR A 5 15.88 2.00 0.29
C THR A 5 15.09 1.64 1.55
N GLY A 6 14.14 2.50 1.89
CA GLY A 6 13.20 2.31 3.01
C GLY A 6 11.94 1.56 2.61
N GLY A 7 11.99 0.74 1.56
CA GLY A 7 10.84 0.08 0.92
C GLY A 7 10.44 0.69 -0.43
N ALA A 8 9.46 0.07 -1.10
CA ALA A 8 8.88 0.55 -2.35
C ALA A 8 7.46 1.06 -2.12
N LEU A 9 7.17 2.30 -2.54
CA LEU A 9 5.85 2.88 -2.54
C LEU A 9 5.04 2.35 -3.73
N VAL A 10 3.84 1.84 -3.47
CA VAL A 10 2.90 1.44 -4.51
C VAL A 10 2.28 2.67 -5.17
N ARG A 11 2.45 2.81 -6.49
CA ARG A 11 1.91 3.93 -7.27
C ARG A 11 0.65 3.59 -8.01
N ARG A 12 0.60 2.41 -8.62
CA ARG A 12 -0.53 1.93 -9.40
C ARG A 12 -0.70 0.45 -9.19
N ILE A 13 -1.96 0.05 -9.04
CA ILE A 13 -2.36 -1.35 -8.87
C ILE A 13 -3.41 -1.61 -9.94
N SER A 14 -3.13 -2.55 -10.84
CA SER A 14 -4.15 -3.03 -11.77
C SER A 14 -5.14 -3.95 -11.06
N GLY A 15 -6.43 -3.83 -11.39
CA GLY A 15 -7.48 -4.74 -10.94
C GLY A 15 -7.64 -5.98 -11.83
N LEU A 16 -6.85 -6.11 -12.89
CA LEU A 16 -6.85 -7.29 -13.76
C LEU A 16 -5.98 -8.41 -13.15
N PRO A 17 -6.35 -9.69 -13.35
CA PRO A 17 -5.43 -10.81 -13.20
C PRO A 17 -4.18 -10.52 -14.04
N ASP A 18 -2.99 -10.62 -13.46
CA ASP A 18 -1.68 -10.38 -14.10
C ASP A 18 -1.40 -8.94 -14.57
N GLY A 19 -2.18 -7.96 -14.10
CA GLY A 19 -1.94 -6.57 -14.45
C GLY A 19 -0.63 -5.99 -13.88
N PRO A 20 -0.24 -4.76 -14.21
CA PRO A 20 0.96 -4.15 -13.62
C PRO A 20 0.75 -3.80 -12.12
N LEU A 21 1.81 -3.99 -11.33
CA LEU A 21 1.97 -3.41 -9.99
C LEU A 21 3.15 -2.44 -10.05
N ASP A 22 2.87 -1.15 -10.18
CA ASP A 22 3.92 -0.14 -10.32
C ASP A 22 4.36 0.34 -8.95
N VAL A 23 5.68 0.32 -8.73
CA VAL A 23 6.30 0.80 -7.49
C VAL A 23 7.38 1.84 -7.76
N VAL A 24 7.65 2.69 -6.78
CA VAL A 24 8.81 3.60 -6.75
C VAL A 24 9.54 3.43 -5.44
N TRP A 25 10.87 3.37 -5.51
CA TRP A 25 11.72 3.24 -4.33
C TRP A 25 11.67 4.49 -3.45
N LEU A 26 11.51 4.27 -2.15
CA LEU A 26 11.61 5.33 -1.14
C LEU A 26 13.01 5.32 -0.52
N PRO A 27 13.61 6.49 -0.26
CA PRO A 27 14.84 6.57 0.51
C PRO A 27 14.62 6.08 1.95
N THR A 28 15.66 5.53 2.59
CA THR A 28 15.61 5.05 3.99
C THR A 28 15.29 6.15 4.99
N SER A 29 15.62 7.41 4.66
CA SER A 29 15.29 8.61 5.43
C SER A 29 13.76 8.82 5.44
N GLY A 30 13.08 8.12 6.34
CA GLY A 30 11.64 7.87 6.29
C GLY A 30 10.79 9.14 6.32
N THR A 31 10.00 9.33 5.28
CA THR A 31 8.80 10.16 5.33
C THR A 31 7.60 9.31 5.72
N ARG A 32 6.78 9.84 6.63
CA ARG A 32 5.54 9.19 7.06
C ARG A 32 4.62 8.96 5.86
N LEU A 33 4.05 7.77 5.73
CA LEU A 33 3.16 7.45 4.62
C LEU A 33 1.88 8.29 4.66
N PRO A 34 1.49 8.93 3.54
CA PRO A 34 0.19 9.57 3.43
C PRO A 34 -0.96 8.56 3.55
N PHE A 35 -2.15 9.04 3.91
CA PHE A 35 -3.35 8.21 3.99
C PHE A 35 -3.60 7.44 2.67
N GLY A 36 -3.89 6.14 2.78
CA GLY A 36 -4.19 5.28 1.64
C GLY A 36 -2.97 4.89 0.79
N ARG A 37 -1.75 5.31 1.17
CA ARG A 37 -0.52 4.90 0.50
C ARG A 37 0.03 3.62 1.12
N ILE A 38 0.49 2.72 0.25
CA ILE A 38 1.00 1.42 0.65
C ILE A 38 2.49 1.35 0.36
N ARG A 39 3.26 0.92 1.36
CA ARG A 39 4.69 0.65 1.24
C ARG A 39 4.94 -0.85 1.34
N LEU A 40 5.67 -1.37 0.38
CA LEU A 40 6.11 -2.75 0.33
C LEU A 40 7.56 -2.84 0.79
N HIS A 41 7.84 -3.86 1.59
CA HIS A 41 9.19 -4.30 1.94
C HIS A 41 9.29 -5.77 1.60
N TRP A 42 10.42 -6.17 1.03
CA TRP A 42 10.66 -7.58 0.78
C TRP A 42 12.13 -7.94 0.86
N GLU A 43 12.37 -9.15 1.35
CA GLU A 43 13.67 -9.75 1.53
C GLU A 43 13.61 -11.25 1.20
N PRO A 44 14.72 -11.87 0.77
CA PRO A 44 14.76 -13.32 0.57
C PRO A 44 14.42 -14.06 1.87
N ALA A 45 13.58 -15.10 1.77
CA ALA A 45 13.32 -15.99 2.89
C ALA A 45 14.48 -16.97 3.10
N SER A 46 14.61 -17.53 4.32
CA SER A 46 15.72 -18.41 4.69
C SER A 46 15.80 -19.73 3.92
N HIS A 47 14.68 -20.20 3.36
CA HIS A 47 14.61 -21.47 2.62
C HIS A 47 14.33 -21.24 1.14
N ALA A 48 13.18 -20.65 0.82
CA ALA A 48 12.76 -20.36 -0.55
C ALA A 48 11.73 -19.23 -0.57
N GLY A 49 11.74 -18.46 -1.66
CA GLY A 49 10.81 -17.35 -1.87
C GLY A 49 11.17 -16.10 -1.07
N TRP A 50 10.14 -15.35 -0.70
CA TRP A 50 10.26 -13.99 -0.21
C TRP A 50 9.46 -13.78 1.08
N ILE A 51 10.03 -13.01 2.00
CA ILE A 51 9.28 -12.39 3.08
C ILE A 51 8.82 -11.04 2.55
N VAL A 52 7.51 -10.82 2.45
CA VAL A 52 6.90 -9.58 1.96
C VAL A 52 6.07 -8.96 3.06
N HIS A 53 6.29 -7.67 3.34
CA HIS A 53 5.50 -6.87 4.27
C HIS A 53 4.85 -5.71 3.52
N ALA A 54 3.54 -5.53 3.71
CA ALA A 54 2.83 -4.34 3.26
C ALA A 54 2.48 -3.48 4.48
N HIS A 55 2.79 -2.19 4.41
CA HIS A 55 2.38 -1.21 5.40
C HIS A 55 1.46 -0.18 4.75
N LEU A 56 0.41 0.20 5.47
CA LEU A 56 -0.60 1.17 5.03
C LEU A 56 -0.47 2.46 5.84
N GLY A 57 -0.37 3.58 5.14
CA GLY A 57 -0.51 4.90 5.73
C GLY A 57 -1.96 5.19 6.10
N LEU A 58 -2.18 5.52 7.36
CA LEU A 58 -3.44 6.04 7.90
C LEU A 58 -3.30 7.51 8.30
N ALA A 59 -4.40 8.14 8.69
CA ALA A 59 -4.46 9.58 8.98
C ALA A 59 -3.43 10.02 10.04
N THR A 60 -3.18 9.20 11.06
CA THR A 60 -2.29 9.53 12.19
C THR A 60 -1.09 8.58 12.36
N THR A 61 -1.05 7.45 11.65
CA THR A 61 0.02 6.46 11.79
C THR A 61 0.25 5.66 10.51
N GLU A 62 1.24 4.80 10.52
CA GLU A 62 1.43 3.70 9.58
C GLU A 62 1.14 2.38 10.31
N VAL A 63 0.45 1.45 9.65
CA VAL A 63 0.12 0.13 10.23
C VAL A 63 0.60 -0.97 9.32
N LEU A 64 0.96 -2.12 9.91
CA LEU A 64 1.17 -3.35 9.14
C LEU A 64 -0.17 -3.77 8.55
N LEU A 65 -0.25 -3.77 7.22
CA LEU A 65 -1.43 -4.22 6.49
C LEU A 65 -1.46 -5.75 6.40
N ALA A 66 -0.36 -6.33 5.93
CA ALA A 66 -0.26 -7.76 5.69
C ALA A 66 1.20 -8.22 5.66
N ARG A 67 1.39 -9.50 5.96
CA ARG A 67 2.69 -10.18 5.93
C ARG A 67 2.55 -11.52 5.22
N TRP A 68 3.43 -11.77 4.26
CA TRP A 68 3.56 -13.04 3.56
C TRP A 68 4.97 -13.58 3.84
N PRO A 69 5.14 -14.54 4.77
CA PRO A 69 6.46 -14.96 5.23
C PRO A 69 7.18 -15.93 4.29
N ALA A 70 6.48 -16.49 3.30
CA ALA A 70 7.01 -17.46 2.33
C ALA A 70 6.30 -17.29 0.98
N ALA A 71 6.35 -16.06 0.44
CA ALA A 71 5.73 -15.74 -0.83
C ALA A 71 6.56 -16.34 -1.99
N PRO A 72 5.92 -16.88 -3.05
CA PRO A 72 6.61 -17.44 -4.21
C PRO A 72 7.28 -16.33 -5.06
N ASP A 73 8.00 -16.68 -6.12
CA ASP A 73 8.70 -15.67 -6.96
C ASP A 73 7.73 -14.75 -7.72
N ASP A 74 6.54 -15.24 -8.04
CA ASP A 74 5.40 -14.50 -8.58
C ASP A 74 4.53 -13.84 -7.48
N TRP A 75 5.11 -13.57 -6.31
CA TRP A 75 4.41 -12.90 -5.20
C TRP A 75 3.71 -11.58 -5.56
N PRO A 76 4.09 -10.78 -6.58
CA PRO A 76 3.30 -9.62 -6.96
C PRO A 76 1.85 -9.99 -7.28
N ASP A 77 1.61 -11.15 -7.90
CA ASP A 77 0.26 -11.63 -8.22
C ASP A 77 -0.48 -12.12 -6.97
N LEU A 78 0.25 -12.71 -6.02
CA LEU A 78 -0.30 -13.11 -4.71
C LEU A 78 -0.81 -11.92 -3.91
N ILE A 79 -0.06 -10.81 -3.84
CA ILE A 79 -0.41 -9.69 -2.96
C ILE A 79 -1.37 -8.69 -3.60
N ARG A 80 -1.39 -8.61 -4.94
CA ARG A 80 -2.12 -7.59 -5.71
C ARG A 80 -3.60 -7.47 -5.35
N PRO A 81 -4.39 -8.56 -5.23
CA PRO A 81 -5.81 -8.44 -4.87
C PRO A 81 -6.00 -7.69 -3.56
N THR A 82 -5.22 -8.05 -2.53
CA THR A 82 -5.25 -7.37 -1.22
C THR A 82 -4.90 -5.90 -1.33
N LEU A 83 -3.85 -5.55 -2.09
CA LEU A 83 -3.48 -4.16 -2.28
C LEU A 83 -4.55 -3.37 -3.01
N TYR A 84 -5.16 -3.97 -4.05
CA TYR A 84 -6.19 -3.34 -4.86
C TYR A 84 -7.45 -3.03 -4.03
N GLU A 85 -7.93 -4.02 -3.26
CA GLU A 85 -9.09 -3.86 -2.39
C GLU A 85 -8.86 -2.79 -1.33
N VAL A 86 -7.71 -2.81 -0.65
CA VAL A 86 -7.38 -1.84 0.40
C VAL A 86 -7.23 -0.43 -0.16
N ALA A 87 -6.57 -0.29 -1.32
CA ALA A 87 -6.46 1.00 -1.99
C ALA A 87 -7.85 1.53 -2.41
N GLY A 88 -8.73 0.65 -2.91
CA GLY A 88 -10.12 0.98 -3.23
C GLY A 88 -10.92 1.43 -2.01
N LEU A 89 -10.79 0.71 -0.90
CA LEU A 89 -11.44 1.06 0.37
C LEU A 89 -10.96 2.41 0.90
N CYS A 90 -9.66 2.68 0.90
CA CYS A 90 -9.12 3.98 1.30
C CYS A 90 -9.61 5.09 0.38
N HIS A 91 -9.73 4.84 -0.93
CA HIS A 91 -10.27 5.81 -1.87
C HIS A 91 -11.75 6.12 -1.57
N ALA A 92 -12.57 5.08 -1.36
CA ALA A 92 -13.98 5.23 -1.01
C ALA A 92 -14.15 6.01 0.31
N LEU A 93 -13.34 5.73 1.33
CA LEU A 93 -13.38 6.44 2.61
C LEU A 93 -12.96 7.91 2.46
N ALA A 94 -11.91 8.20 1.70
CA ALA A 94 -11.49 9.58 1.41
C ALA A 94 -12.59 10.35 0.67
N TYR A 95 -13.24 9.71 -0.31
CA TYR A 95 -14.36 10.28 -1.04
C TYR A 95 -15.56 10.57 -0.14
N ALA A 96 -15.99 9.59 0.66
CA ALA A 96 -17.11 9.76 1.60
C ALA A 96 -16.84 10.86 2.63
N THR A 97 -15.61 10.94 3.14
CA THR A 97 -15.20 12.00 4.08
C THR A 97 -15.27 13.38 3.43
N THR A 98 -14.83 13.49 2.17
CA THR A 98 -14.88 14.76 1.42
C THR A 98 -16.34 15.19 1.16
N ALA A 99 -17.20 14.25 0.76
CA ALA A 99 -18.62 14.52 0.54
C ALA A 99 -19.32 14.95 1.84
N LEU A 100 -19.03 14.28 2.95
CA LEU A 100 -19.58 14.64 4.26
C LEU A 100 -19.13 16.05 4.70
N ASN A 101 -17.85 16.37 4.56
CA ASN A 101 -17.32 17.69 4.91
C ASN A 101 -17.97 18.80 4.08
N LEU A 102 -18.17 18.57 2.78
CA LEU A 102 -18.88 19.50 1.91
C LEU A 102 -20.34 19.67 2.35
N SER A 103 -21.02 18.58 2.67
CA SER A 103 -22.41 18.63 3.16
C SER A 103 -22.53 19.45 4.45
N ASN A 104 -21.58 19.31 5.38
CA ASN A 104 -21.57 20.08 6.62
C ASN A 104 -21.36 21.58 6.34
N GLN A 105 -20.42 21.94 5.46
CA GLN A 105 -20.17 23.33 5.08
C GLN A 105 -21.40 24.01 4.45
N LEU A 106 -22.19 23.27 3.67
CA LEU A 106 -23.41 23.80 3.05
C LEU A 106 -24.58 23.93 4.03
N ALA A 107 -24.60 23.15 5.11
CA ALA A 107 -25.64 23.24 6.13
C ALA A 107 -25.40 24.41 7.12
N ASP A 108 -24.14 24.79 7.31
CA ASP A 108 -23.74 25.91 8.16
C ASP A 108 -23.78 27.28 7.46
N ALA A 109 -24.07 27.31 6.15
CA ALA A 109 -24.16 28.51 5.31
C ALA A 109 -25.61 29.01 5.18
#